data_AF-A0A644XE31-F1
#
_entry.id   AF-A0A644XE31-F1
#
_cell.length_a   1.000
_cell.length_b   1.000
_cell.length_c   1.000
_cell.angle_alpha   90.00
_cell.angle_beta   90.00
_cell.angle_gamma   90.00
#
_symmetry.space_group_name_H-M   'P 1'
#
loop_
_entity.id
_entity.type
_entity.pdbx_description
1 polymer ?
#
loop_
_entity_poly.entity_id
_entity_poly.type
_entity_poly.pdbx_seq_one_letter_code
_entity_poly.pdbx_strand_id
1 'polypeptide(L)'
;MPQVETSTPKNLLPDILNEFQNSNPHCKLTYLEDDKKILLEKLWNSESIKVILDIEEFDKINDLNNVIIDPKFDAIIHKDTNQIEFIYRYIDPGNEIQSQFLTRKFDFFFNGEKFSCEFKEPTDRLLLLARGFYKQSTNLEEFIVPQLVQFRDSQFIKSLPSKLVEYFQVRVPRNFFISSSKSIVDVDIVDVAKHLNIIMRYYDRQSPLIVIHEENEKEANSIKKPKRFIENKFPDIITITDIDDFLLQLLNVAENTTPRFAFVYYYQVIEYVAFYYVDNKAKKELRRLLRNPTINECRESDLSQIIAFLAEKNDSDDVKMQKVIEDCCDPSVLWREIENDKEFFSNQILFEGDVIIPALIANDTTEDTWKTMCTPKLQQYLAKIRNAIVHAREKRQNNVIFPSDTNTVLISQILPIIRRVAEMISLMKE
;
A
#
# COMPACT_ATOMS: atom_id res chain seq x y z
N MET A 1 -60.35 -39.14 -6.34
CA MET A 1 -59.16 -38.62 -5.63
C MET A 1 -58.56 -37.53 -6.50
N PRO A 2 -58.70 -36.25 -6.14
CA PRO A 2 -58.07 -35.18 -6.90
C PRO A 2 -56.60 -35.06 -6.48
N GLN A 3 -55.74 -34.87 -7.47
CA GLN A 3 -54.32 -34.59 -7.30
C GLN A 3 -54.16 -33.25 -6.59
N VAL A 4 -53.35 -33.23 -5.54
CA VAL A 4 -52.91 -32.01 -4.87
C VAL A 4 -51.81 -31.40 -5.74
N GLU A 5 -52.17 -30.42 -6.57
CA GLU A 5 -51.20 -29.52 -7.17
C GLU A 5 -50.58 -28.67 -6.05
N THR A 6 -49.31 -28.94 -5.75
CA THR A 6 -48.48 -28.04 -4.95
C THR A 6 -48.20 -26.79 -5.78
N SER A 7 -49.03 -25.76 -5.58
CA SER A 7 -48.80 -24.43 -6.14
C SER A 7 -47.54 -23.82 -5.51
N THR A 8 -46.42 -23.83 -6.23
CA THR A 8 -45.28 -22.96 -5.92
C THR A 8 -45.75 -21.51 -6.01
N PRO A 9 -45.69 -20.69 -4.95
CA PRO A 9 -46.22 -19.33 -4.98
C PRO A 9 -45.29 -18.43 -5.80
N LYS A 10 -45.69 -18.07 -7.01
CA LYS A 10 -44.97 -17.15 -7.91
C LYS A 10 -44.82 -15.70 -7.39
N ASN A 11 -45.35 -15.37 -6.22
CA ASN A 11 -45.39 -13.99 -5.69
C ASN A 11 -44.46 -13.73 -4.47
N LEU A 12 -43.59 -14.66 -4.08
CA LEU A 12 -42.69 -14.49 -2.90
C LEU A 12 -41.22 -14.24 -3.27
N LEU A 13 -40.87 -14.29 -4.55
CA LEU A 13 -39.49 -14.19 -5.03
C LEU A 13 -38.79 -12.85 -4.70
N PRO A 14 -39.44 -11.67 -4.78
CA PRO A 14 -38.77 -10.41 -4.48
C PRO A 14 -38.27 -10.26 -3.03
N ASP A 15 -38.86 -10.99 -2.09
CA ASP A 15 -38.66 -10.77 -0.65
C ASP A 15 -37.65 -11.73 0.02
N ILE A 16 -37.12 -12.73 -0.71
CA ILE A 16 -36.32 -13.82 -0.12
C ILE A 16 -35.06 -13.31 0.59
N LEU A 17 -34.41 -12.29 0.03
CA LEU A 17 -33.14 -11.74 0.54
C LEU A 17 -33.25 -10.26 0.94
N ASN A 18 -34.44 -9.82 1.35
CA ASN A 18 -34.68 -8.41 1.69
C ASN A 18 -33.77 -7.93 2.84
N GLU A 19 -33.67 -8.72 3.92
CA GLU A 19 -32.80 -8.40 5.06
C GLU A 19 -31.32 -8.45 4.69
N PHE A 20 -30.91 -9.38 3.82
CA PHE A 20 -29.55 -9.42 3.29
C PHE A 20 -29.24 -8.14 2.49
N GLN A 21 -30.14 -7.69 1.61
CA GLN A 21 -29.92 -6.47 0.83
C GLN A 21 -29.87 -5.21 1.70
N ASN A 22 -30.72 -5.13 2.72
CA ASN A 22 -30.70 -4.03 3.70
C ASN A 22 -29.40 -3.99 4.50
N SER A 23 -28.88 -5.17 4.86
CA SER A 23 -27.63 -5.32 5.61
C SER A 23 -26.38 -5.12 4.73
N ASN A 24 -26.52 -5.24 3.41
CA ASN A 24 -25.43 -5.20 2.44
C ASN A 24 -25.77 -4.27 1.26
N PRO A 25 -25.93 -2.95 1.50
CA PRO A 25 -26.46 -2.02 0.50
C PRO A 25 -25.58 -1.85 -0.74
N HIS A 26 -24.30 -2.23 -0.66
CA HIS A 26 -23.36 -2.22 -1.77
C HIS A 26 -23.57 -3.42 -2.73
N CYS A 27 -24.20 -4.49 -2.27
CA CYS A 27 -24.47 -5.68 -3.06
C CYS A 27 -25.68 -5.44 -3.97
N LYS A 28 -25.55 -5.86 -5.23
CA LYS A 28 -26.65 -5.82 -6.20
C LYS A 28 -27.22 -7.22 -6.39
N LEU A 29 -28.52 -7.36 -6.18
CA LEU A 29 -29.26 -8.61 -6.35
C LEU A 29 -30.06 -8.55 -7.66
N THR A 30 -30.04 -9.64 -8.44
CA THR A 30 -30.82 -9.78 -9.67
C THR A 30 -31.41 -11.18 -9.75
N TYR A 31 -32.73 -11.28 -9.94
CA TYR A 31 -33.42 -12.56 -10.16
C TYR A 31 -33.35 -12.92 -11.65
N LEU A 32 -32.83 -14.10 -11.95
CA LEU A 32 -32.81 -14.68 -13.28
C LEU A 32 -34.00 -15.64 -13.39
N GLU A 33 -35.18 -15.08 -13.70
CA GLU A 33 -36.46 -15.81 -13.67
C GLU A 33 -36.46 -17.04 -14.58
N ASP A 34 -35.86 -16.94 -15.77
CA ASP A 34 -35.80 -18.02 -16.75
C ASP A 34 -34.97 -19.22 -16.26
N ASP A 35 -33.97 -18.96 -15.42
CA ASP A 35 -33.01 -19.97 -14.94
C ASP A 35 -33.26 -20.42 -13.50
N LYS A 36 -34.30 -19.89 -12.83
CA LYS A 36 -34.54 -20.06 -11.38
C LYS A 36 -33.28 -19.80 -10.53
N LYS A 37 -32.54 -18.73 -10.85
CA LYS A 37 -31.30 -18.38 -10.15
C LYS A 37 -31.36 -16.97 -9.57
N ILE A 38 -30.59 -16.76 -8.51
CA ILE A 38 -30.30 -15.44 -7.96
C ILE A 38 -28.85 -15.10 -8.28
N LEU A 39 -28.65 -13.96 -8.94
CA LEU A 39 -27.33 -13.39 -9.16
C LEU A 39 -27.06 -12.31 -8.12
N LEU A 40 -25.97 -12.47 -7.39
CA LEU A 40 -25.41 -11.48 -6.49
C LEU A 40 -24.14 -10.89 -7.13
N GLU A 41 -24.12 -9.58 -7.31
CA GLU A 41 -23.01 -8.80 -7.86
C GLU A 41 -22.51 -7.82 -6.78
N LYS A 42 -21.25 -7.37 -6.90
CA LYS A 42 -20.65 -6.41 -5.96
C LYS A 42 -20.59 -6.88 -4.51
N LEU A 43 -20.52 -8.20 -4.26
CA LEU A 43 -20.14 -8.69 -2.92
C LEU A 43 -18.75 -8.16 -2.55
N TRP A 44 -18.54 -7.84 -1.26
CA TRP A 44 -17.32 -7.17 -0.78
C TRP A 44 -16.98 -5.88 -1.54
N ASN A 45 -17.99 -5.20 -2.10
CA ASN A 45 -17.86 -4.00 -2.93
C ASN A 45 -16.92 -4.17 -4.15
N SER A 46 -16.85 -5.39 -4.72
CA SER A 46 -15.97 -5.70 -5.85
C SER A 46 -16.73 -6.12 -7.11
N GLU A 47 -16.33 -5.58 -8.27
CA GLU A 47 -16.80 -6.06 -9.58
C GLU A 47 -16.04 -7.30 -10.06
N SER A 48 -15.00 -7.72 -9.35
CA SER A 48 -14.17 -8.86 -9.76
C SER A 48 -14.83 -10.23 -9.54
N ILE A 49 -15.96 -10.28 -8.82
CA ILE A 49 -16.64 -11.51 -8.41
C ILE A 49 -18.16 -11.42 -8.60
N LYS A 50 -18.77 -12.59 -8.85
CA LYS A 50 -20.22 -12.81 -8.85
C LYS A 50 -20.54 -14.09 -8.09
N VAL A 51 -21.71 -14.13 -7.46
CA VAL A 51 -22.23 -15.35 -6.83
C VAL A 51 -23.58 -15.69 -7.46
N ILE A 52 -23.73 -16.92 -7.94
CA ILE A 52 -24.97 -17.43 -8.52
C ILE A 52 -25.53 -18.51 -7.59
N LEU A 53 -26.74 -18.28 -7.07
CA LEU A 53 -27.44 -19.19 -6.16
C LEU A 53 -28.64 -19.83 -6.87
N ASP A 54 -28.88 -21.10 -6.58
CA ASP A 54 -30.03 -21.84 -7.10
C ASP A 54 -31.23 -21.67 -6.15
N ILE A 55 -32.36 -21.16 -6.67
CA ILE A 55 -33.56 -20.88 -5.88
C ILE A 55 -34.14 -22.15 -5.25
N GLU A 56 -33.83 -23.33 -5.80
CA GLU A 56 -34.23 -24.61 -5.22
C GLU A 56 -33.59 -24.86 -3.84
N GLU A 57 -32.49 -24.17 -3.49
CA GLU A 57 -31.88 -24.18 -2.14
C GLU A 57 -32.47 -23.10 -1.21
N PHE A 58 -33.78 -22.85 -1.30
CA PHE A 58 -34.49 -21.76 -0.61
C PHE A 58 -34.13 -21.60 0.88
N ASP A 59 -34.17 -22.69 1.66
CA ASP A 59 -33.90 -22.63 3.11
C ASP A 59 -32.49 -22.11 3.40
N LYS A 60 -31.50 -22.55 2.62
CA LYS A 60 -30.10 -22.12 2.77
C LYS A 60 -29.88 -20.70 2.28
N ILE A 61 -30.60 -20.29 1.23
CA ILE A 61 -30.57 -18.91 0.75
C ILE A 61 -31.14 -17.99 1.83
N ASN A 62 -32.26 -18.36 2.45
CA ASN A 62 -32.91 -17.56 3.48
C ASN A 62 -31.99 -17.34 4.70
N ASP A 63 -31.08 -18.28 4.99
CA ASP A 63 -30.06 -18.13 6.04
C ASP A 63 -29.10 -16.96 5.80
N LEU A 64 -28.93 -16.51 4.55
CA LEU A 64 -28.10 -15.34 4.23
C LEU A 64 -28.71 -14.03 4.76
N ASN A 65 -30.00 -13.98 5.10
CA ASN A 65 -30.59 -12.80 5.74
C ASN A 65 -29.94 -12.43 7.10
N ASN A 66 -29.22 -13.39 7.71
CA ASN A 66 -28.46 -13.19 8.94
C ASN A 66 -26.98 -12.80 8.69
N VAL A 67 -26.61 -12.48 7.45
CA VAL A 67 -25.23 -12.18 7.05
C VAL A 67 -25.02 -10.70 6.72
N ILE A 68 -23.92 -10.13 7.23
CA ILE A 68 -23.31 -8.90 6.74
C ILE A 68 -21.96 -9.24 6.10
N ILE A 69 -21.65 -8.58 4.99
CA ILE A 69 -20.42 -8.69 4.22
C ILE A 69 -19.78 -7.32 4.25
N ASP A 70 -18.83 -7.12 5.15
CA ASP A 70 -18.09 -5.86 5.24
C ASP A 70 -16.96 -5.85 4.20
N PRO A 71 -16.95 -4.89 3.25
CA PRO A 71 -15.88 -4.77 2.25
C PRO A 71 -14.47 -4.61 2.84
N LYS A 72 -14.34 -4.21 4.11
CA LYS A 72 -13.05 -4.07 4.80
C LYS A 72 -12.36 -5.39 5.09
N PHE A 73 -13.04 -6.52 4.98
CA PHE A 73 -12.48 -7.82 5.36
C PHE A 73 -12.81 -8.91 4.35
N ASP A 74 -11.89 -9.87 4.20
CA ASP A 74 -12.18 -11.17 3.58
C ASP A 74 -12.97 -12.05 4.57
N ALA A 75 -14.18 -11.61 4.94
CA ALA A 75 -14.96 -12.21 6.03
C ALA A 75 -16.47 -12.13 5.81
N ILE A 76 -17.19 -12.91 6.61
CA ILE A 76 -18.65 -12.91 6.74
C ILE A 76 -18.99 -12.64 8.20
N ILE A 77 -19.89 -11.69 8.46
CA ILE A 77 -20.41 -11.42 9.80
C ILE A 77 -21.77 -12.10 9.95
N HIS A 78 -21.91 -12.93 10.97
CA HIS A 78 -23.13 -13.65 11.31
C HIS A 78 -23.85 -12.93 12.45
N LYS A 79 -24.96 -12.26 12.13
CA LYS A 79 -25.78 -11.48 13.09
C LYS A 79 -26.39 -12.37 14.17
N ASP A 80 -26.85 -13.55 13.79
CA ASP A 80 -27.57 -14.50 14.65
C ASP A 80 -26.68 -15.19 15.68
N THR A 81 -25.46 -15.54 15.29
CA THR A 81 -24.48 -16.21 16.16
C THR A 81 -23.51 -15.24 16.84
N ASN A 82 -23.58 -13.96 16.46
CA ASN A 82 -22.74 -12.87 16.95
C ASN A 82 -21.24 -13.10 16.73
N GLN A 83 -20.88 -13.47 15.49
CA GLN A 83 -19.50 -13.85 15.13
C GLN A 83 -19.11 -13.25 13.80
N ILE A 84 -17.82 -13.04 13.61
CA ILE A 84 -17.21 -12.80 12.29
C ILE A 84 -16.37 -14.02 11.90
N GLU A 85 -16.60 -14.52 10.70
CA GLU A 85 -15.90 -15.63 10.06
C GLU A 85 -14.93 -15.08 9.01
N PHE A 86 -13.65 -15.05 9.34
CA PHE A 86 -12.58 -14.71 8.40
C PHE A 86 -12.23 -15.92 7.54
N ILE A 87 -12.24 -15.72 6.23
CA ILE A 87 -12.03 -16.76 5.23
C ILE A 87 -10.54 -17.07 5.18
N TYR A 88 -10.16 -18.29 5.58
CA TYR A 88 -8.76 -18.68 5.71
C TYR A 88 -8.31 -19.62 4.60
N ARG A 89 -8.32 -20.95 4.79
CA ARG A 89 -7.87 -21.91 3.76
C ARG A 89 -8.12 -23.37 4.14
N TYR A 90 -7.84 -24.24 3.19
CA TYR A 90 -7.59 -25.66 3.46
C TYR A 90 -6.21 -25.86 4.10
N ILE A 91 -6.17 -26.64 5.18
CA ILE A 91 -4.94 -26.97 5.91
C ILE A 91 -4.65 -28.47 5.85
N ASP A 92 -3.37 -28.81 5.82
CA ASP A 92 -2.87 -30.19 5.85
C ASP A 92 -2.66 -30.63 7.32
N PRO A 93 -3.46 -31.57 7.86
CA PRO A 93 -3.28 -32.08 9.22
C PRO A 93 -1.95 -32.79 9.44
N GLY A 94 -1.30 -33.29 8.38
CA GLY A 94 0.02 -33.92 8.45
C GLY A 94 1.17 -32.93 8.55
N ASN A 95 0.93 -31.63 8.29
CA ASN A 95 1.92 -30.59 8.43
C ASN A 95 1.96 -30.06 9.87
N GLU A 96 3.12 -30.13 10.55
CA GLU A 96 3.28 -29.77 11.97
C GLU A 96 2.90 -28.32 12.30
N ILE A 97 3.11 -27.38 11.38
CA ILE A 97 2.77 -25.97 11.59
C ILE A 97 1.27 -25.78 11.38
N GLN A 98 0.73 -26.34 10.29
CA GLN A 98 -0.67 -26.13 9.94
C GLN A 98 -1.64 -26.86 10.87
N SER A 99 -1.27 -28.04 11.37
CA SER A 99 -2.10 -28.84 12.26
C SER A 99 -2.42 -28.12 13.57
N GLN A 100 -1.58 -27.17 14.01
CA GLN A 100 -1.86 -26.35 15.19
C GLN A 100 -3.12 -25.49 15.01
N PHE A 101 -3.46 -25.10 13.78
CA PHE A 101 -4.69 -24.36 13.49
C PHE A 101 -5.94 -25.25 13.54
N LEU A 102 -5.83 -26.58 13.68
CA LEU A 102 -7.01 -27.44 13.82
C LEU A 102 -7.71 -27.26 15.17
N THR A 103 -6.95 -26.92 16.21
CA THR A 103 -7.43 -26.88 17.61
C THR A 103 -7.15 -25.55 18.30
N ARG A 104 -6.58 -24.57 17.58
CA ARG A 104 -6.22 -23.28 18.17
C ARG A 104 -7.48 -22.49 18.52
N LYS A 105 -7.66 -22.27 19.82
CA LYS A 105 -8.65 -21.37 20.41
C LYS A 105 -8.02 -20.57 21.53
N PHE A 106 -8.43 -19.33 21.73
CA PHE A 106 -7.93 -18.46 22.77
C PHE A 106 -8.89 -17.29 23.03
N ASP A 107 -8.73 -16.65 24.18
CA ASP A 107 -9.47 -15.44 24.53
C ASP A 107 -8.56 -14.22 24.37
N PHE A 108 -9.03 -13.21 23.64
CA PHE A 108 -8.35 -11.92 23.45
C PHE A 108 -9.11 -10.84 24.23
N PHE A 109 -8.46 -10.23 25.23
CA PHE A 109 -9.03 -9.14 26.00
C PHE A 109 -8.52 -7.80 25.48
N PHE A 110 -9.44 -6.96 25.01
CA PHE A 110 -9.12 -5.67 24.42
C PHE A 110 -10.09 -4.59 24.91
N ASN A 111 -9.58 -3.50 25.45
CA ASN A 111 -10.38 -2.40 26.03
C ASN A 111 -11.46 -2.86 27.04
N GLY A 112 -11.17 -3.89 27.83
CA GLY A 112 -12.09 -4.45 28.82
C GLY A 112 -13.16 -5.39 28.25
N GLU A 113 -13.21 -5.56 26.92
CA GLU A 113 -14.05 -6.54 26.23
C GLU A 113 -13.30 -7.86 26.06
N LYS A 114 -14.05 -8.97 26.12
CA LYS A 114 -13.54 -10.30 25.83
C LYS A 114 -13.98 -10.72 24.42
N PHE A 115 -13.00 -11.06 23.59
CA PHE A 115 -13.21 -11.68 22.27
C PHE A 115 -12.77 -13.14 22.33
N SER A 116 -13.66 -14.06 21.96
CA SER A 116 -13.31 -15.48 21.86
C SER A 116 -12.91 -15.78 20.42
N CYS A 117 -11.67 -16.24 20.23
CA CYS A 117 -11.04 -16.44 18.95
C CYS A 117 -10.74 -17.93 18.72
N GLU A 118 -11.03 -18.46 17.54
CA GLU A 118 -10.78 -19.88 17.26
C GLU A 118 -10.74 -20.20 15.76
N PHE A 119 -10.05 -21.28 15.42
CA PHE A 119 -10.11 -21.85 14.08
C PHE A 119 -11.11 -23.01 14.05
N LYS A 120 -12.06 -22.96 13.11
CA LYS A 120 -13.15 -23.93 12.97
C LYS A 120 -13.46 -24.22 11.51
N GLU A 121 -14.34 -25.19 11.29
CA GLU A 121 -14.89 -25.49 9.96
C GLU A 121 -15.70 -24.31 9.42
N PRO A 122 -15.71 -24.11 8.09
CA PRO A 122 -16.47 -23.05 7.47
C PRO A 122 -17.97 -23.22 7.72
N THR A 123 -18.70 -22.10 7.82
CA THR A 123 -20.17 -22.17 7.94
C THR A 123 -20.82 -22.61 6.62
N ASP A 124 -22.01 -23.20 6.72
CA ASP A 124 -22.82 -23.55 5.54
C ASP A 124 -23.14 -22.32 4.68
N ARG A 125 -23.24 -21.13 5.30
CA ARG A 125 -23.46 -19.85 4.62
C ARG A 125 -22.27 -19.47 3.75
N LEU A 126 -21.04 -19.60 4.26
CA LEU A 126 -19.85 -19.41 3.46
C LEU A 126 -19.78 -20.45 2.33
N LEU A 127 -20.05 -21.72 2.63
CA LEU A 127 -20.00 -22.79 1.64
C LEU A 127 -21.03 -22.57 0.52
N LEU A 128 -22.22 -22.05 0.85
CA LEU A 128 -23.24 -21.66 -0.13
C LEU A 128 -22.73 -20.55 -1.06
N LEU A 129 -22.17 -19.47 -0.50
CA LEU A 129 -21.60 -18.38 -1.29
C LEU A 129 -20.42 -18.85 -2.15
N ALA A 130 -19.54 -19.67 -1.57
CA ALA A 130 -18.39 -20.25 -2.26
C ALA A 130 -18.83 -21.14 -3.42
N ARG A 131 -19.89 -21.94 -3.28
CA ARG A 131 -20.40 -22.81 -4.35
C ARG A 131 -20.82 -22.01 -5.57
N GLY A 132 -21.51 -20.90 -5.34
CA GLY A 132 -21.98 -20.01 -6.39
C GLY A 132 -20.89 -19.08 -6.95
N PHE A 133 -19.65 -19.15 -6.48
CA PHE A 133 -18.60 -18.16 -6.77
C PHE A 133 -18.03 -18.25 -8.20
N TYR A 134 -18.08 -17.11 -8.91
CA TYR A 134 -17.48 -16.91 -10.22
C TYR A 134 -16.55 -15.70 -10.22
N LYS A 135 -15.31 -15.93 -10.66
CA LYS A 135 -14.33 -14.88 -10.92
C LYS A 135 -14.62 -14.22 -12.28
N GLN A 136 -14.68 -12.89 -12.31
CA GLN A 136 -14.91 -12.11 -13.54
C GLN A 136 -13.64 -11.46 -14.08
N SER A 137 -12.83 -10.84 -13.23
CA SER A 137 -11.60 -10.19 -13.67
C SER A 137 -10.48 -11.22 -13.87
N THR A 138 -9.68 -11.06 -14.92
CA THR A 138 -8.42 -11.81 -15.07
C THR A 138 -7.26 -11.10 -14.37
N ASN A 139 -7.43 -9.83 -13.99
CA ASN A 139 -6.44 -9.08 -13.24
C ASN A 139 -6.33 -9.65 -11.81
N LEU A 140 -5.13 -10.09 -11.43
CA LEU A 140 -4.87 -10.64 -10.10
C LEU A 140 -4.82 -9.54 -9.03
N GLU A 141 -4.48 -8.31 -9.41
CA GLU A 141 -4.34 -7.18 -8.48
C GLU A 141 -5.70 -6.64 -8.00
N GLU A 142 -6.77 -6.89 -8.77
CA GLU A 142 -8.15 -6.47 -8.44
C GLU A 142 -8.98 -7.58 -7.78
N PHE A 143 -8.41 -8.78 -7.62
CA PHE A 143 -9.17 -9.95 -7.23
C PHE A 143 -9.33 -10.04 -5.71
N ILE A 144 -10.54 -9.76 -5.21
CA ILE A 144 -10.86 -9.80 -3.78
C ILE A 144 -11.29 -11.21 -3.36
N VAL A 145 -11.00 -11.57 -2.10
CA VAL A 145 -11.33 -12.85 -1.48
C VAL A 145 -10.85 -14.09 -2.25
N PRO A 146 -9.57 -14.16 -2.67
CA PRO A 146 -9.04 -15.28 -3.45
C PRO A 146 -9.18 -16.65 -2.77
N GLN A 147 -9.29 -16.65 -1.44
CA GLN A 147 -9.43 -17.83 -0.60
C GLN A 147 -10.71 -18.61 -0.93
N LEU A 148 -11.80 -17.93 -1.35
CA LEU A 148 -13.08 -18.57 -1.70
C LEU A 148 -12.96 -19.60 -2.82
N VAL A 149 -11.96 -19.47 -3.71
CA VAL A 149 -11.74 -20.42 -4.82
C VAL A 149 -11.55 -21.83 -4.29
N GLN A 150 -10.78 -22.03 -3.22
CA GLN A 150 -10.54 -23.37 -2.67
C GLN A 150 -11.82 -23.97 -2.06
N PHE A 151 -12.64 -23.15 -1.41
CA PHE A 151 -13.93 -23.57 -0.86
C PHE A 151 -14.93 -23.92 -1.96
N ARG A 152 -14.95 -23.19 -3.08
CA ARG A 152 -15.72 -23.57 -4.26
C ARG A 152 -15.23 -24.90 -4.82
N ASP A 153 -13.95 -24.99 -5.15
CA ASP A 153 -13.36 -26.13 -5.86
C ASP A 153 -13.55 -27.43 -5.06
N SER A 154 -13.42 -27.37 -3.73
CA SER A 154 -13.69 -28.50 -2.83
C SER A 154 -15.10 -29.07 -2.91
N GLN A 155 -16.09 -28.31 -3.38
CA GLN A 155 -17.47 -28.77 -3.57
C GLN A 155 -17.66 -29.44 -4.95
N PHE A 156 -16.70 -29.27 -5.86
CA PHE A 156 -16.72 -29.83 -7.22
C PHE A 156 -15.51 -30.76 -7.48
N ILE A 157 -14.99 -31.44 -6.45
CA ILE A 157 -13.77 -32.27 -6.52
C ILE A 157 -13.79 -33.24 -7.71
N LYS A 158 -14.95 -33.85 -8.01
CA LYS A 158 -15.09 -34.84 -9.10
C LYS A 158 -14.82 -34.27 -10.50
N SER A 159 -14.98 -32.97 -10.71
CA SER A 159 -14.70 -32.30 -11.99
C SER A 159 -13.31 -31.68 -12.05
N LEU A 160 -12.51 -31.78 -10.99
CA LEU A 160 -11.18 -31.17 -10.95
C LEU A 160 -10.10 -32.09 -11.57
N PRO A 161 -9.01 -31.50 -12.11
CA PRO A 161 -7.80 -32.25 -12.47
C PRO A 161 -7.23 -33.06 -11.30
N SER A 162 -6.59 -34.19 -11.60
CA SER A 162 -6.09 -35.15 -10.59
C SER A 162 -5.22 -34.50 -9.50
N LYS A 163 -4.35 -33.55 -9.86
CA LYS A 163 -3.51 -32.81 -8.89
C LYS A 163 -4.32 -32.05 -7.83
N LEU A 164 -5.46 -31.46 -8.21
CA LEU A 164 -6.32 -30.74 -7.27
C LEU A 164 -7.15 -31.70 -6.42
N VAL A 165 -7.53 -32.86 -6.98
CA VAL A 165 -8.16 -33.93 -6.19
C VAL A 165 -7.23 -34.40 -5.07
N GLU A 166 -5.98 -34.69 -5.40
CA GLU A 166 -4.94 -35.05 -4.41
C GLU A 166 -4.73 -33.93 -3.38
N TYR A 167 -4.78 -32.66 -3.80
CA TYR A 167 -4.67 -31.52 -2.91
C TYR A 167 -5.75 -31.53 -1.80
N PHE A 168 -7.01 -31.82 -2.14
CA PHE A 168 -8.11 -31.81 -1.17
C PHE A 168 -8.21 -33.10 -0.35
N GLN A 169 -7.73 -34.25 -0.84
CA GLN A 169 -7.82 -35.53 -0.12
C GLN A 169 -7.14 -35.53 1.25
N VAL A 170 -6.05 -34.78 1.40
CA VAL A 170 -5.25 -34.71 2.63
C VAL A 170 -5.46 -33.42 3.42
N ARG A 171 -6.41 -32.57 3.00
CA ARG A 171 -6.62 -31.25 3.62
C ARG A 171 -8.03 -31.08 4.13
N VAL A 172 -8.17 -30.28 5.18
CA VAL A 172 -9.47 -29.93 5.77
C VAL A 172 -9.69 -28.42 5.76
N PRO A 173 -10.93 -27.94 5.54
CA PRO A 173 -11.20 -26.52 5.51
C PRO A 173 -11.15 -25.93 6.92
N ARG A 174 -10.51 -24.77 7.07
CA ARG A 174 -10.54 -23.98 8.30
C ARG A 174 -10.72 -22.50 8.01
N ASN A 175 -11.52 -21.86 8.84
CA ASN A 175 -11.71 -20.42 8.96
C ASN A 175 -11.41 -19.94 10.37
N PHE A 176 -11.18 -18.64 10.52
CA PHE A 176 -10.91 -18.03 11.81
C PHE A 176 -12.12 -17.22 12.27
N PHE A 177 -12.59 -17.52 13.46
CA PHE A 177 -13.79 -16.93 14.03
C PHE A 177 -13.42 -15.99 15.19
N ILE A 178 -14.11 -14.86 15.25
CA ILE A 178 -14.10 -13.99 16.43
C ILE A 178 -15.55 -13.79 16.87
N SER A 179 -15.79 -13.99 18.17
CA SER A 179 -17.07 -13.70 18.81
C SER A 179 -16.87 -12.78 20.00
N SER A 180 -17.89 -12.00 20.34
CA SER A 180 -17.86 -11.06 21.46
C SER A 180 -19.06 -11.28 22.39
N SER A 181 -18.95 -10.84 23.64
CA SER A 181 -20.11 -10.72 24.54
C SER A 181 -21.05 -9.59 24.13
N LYS A 182 -20.55 -8.59 23.40
CA LYS A 182 -21.35 -7.54 22.76
C LYS A 182 -21.67 -7.90 21.33
N SER A 183 -22.69 -7.28 20.76
CA SER A 183 -22.98 -7.35 19.33
C SER A 183 -21.74 -7.00 18.52
N ILE A 184 -21.28 -7.93 17.69
CA ILE A 184 -20.06 -7.80 16.88
C ILE A 184 -20.20 -6.67 15.85
N VAL A 185 -21.44 -6.35 15.45
CA VAL A 185 -21.77 -5.26 14.54
C VAL A 185 -21.55 -3.88 15.17
N ASP A 186 -21.62 -3.80 16.51
CA ASP A 186 -21.44 -2.55 17.27
C ASP A 186 -19.98 -2.35 17.72
N VAL A 187 -19.10 -3.29 17.42
CA VAL A 187 -17.67 -3.24 17.77
C VAL A 187 -16.88 -2.66 16.60
N ASP A 188 -15.89 -1.81 16.89
CA ASP A 188 -14.86 -1.44 15.92
C ASP A 188 -13.93 -2.65 15.66
N ILE A 189 -14.38 -3.53 14.77
CA ILE A 189 -13.70 -4.77 14.44
C ILE A 189 -12.35 -4.50 13.72
N VAL A 190 -12.19 -3.34 13.08
CA VAL A 190 -10.92 -2.94 12.45
C VAL A 190 -9.86 -2.73 13.52
N ASP A 191 -10.18 -2.00 14.58
CA ASP A 191 -9.23 -1.76 15.67
C ASP A 191 -8.89 -3.05 16.42
N VAL A 192 -9.88 -3.91 16.66
CA VAL A 192 -9.68 -5.25 17.24
C VAL A 192 -8.76 -6.09 16.36
N ALA A 193 -9.01 -6.16 15.05
CA ALA A 193 -8.22 -6.95 14.11
C ALA A 193 -6.76 -6.47 14.01
N LYS A 194 -6.52 -5.15 14.01
CA LYS A 194 -5.16 -4.56 14.02
C LYS A 194 -4.36 -5.01 15.24
N HIS A 195 -4.95 -4.91 16.44
CA HIS A 195 -4.29 -5.32 17.68
C HIS A 195 -4.09 -6.83 17.74
N LEU A 196 -5.11 -7.60 17.34
CA LEU A 196 -5.05 -9.05 17.32
C LEU A 196 -3.96 -9.57 16.39
N ASN A 197 -3.83 -9.01 15.18
CA ASN A 197 -2.76 -9.34 14.24
C ASN A 197 -1.36 -9.17 14.84
N ILE A 198 -1.13 -8.09 15.60
CA ILE A 198 0.16 -7.83 16.27
C ILE A 198 0.42 -8.90 17.35
N ILE A 199 -0.56 -9.16 18.20
CA ILE A 199 -0.42 -10.12 19.31
C ILE A 199 -0.25 -11.55 18.80
N MET A 200 -1.02 -11.96 17.80
CA MET A 200 -0.86 -13.27 17.17
C MET A 200 0.55 -13.44 16.59
N ARG A 201 1.07 -12.44 15.88
CA ARG A 201 2.45 -12.47 15.35
C ARG A 201 3.55 -12.39 16.40
N TYR A 202 3.27 -11.78 17.55
CA TYR A 202 4.22 -11.74 18.66
C TYR A 202 4.50 -13.15 19.20
N TYR A 203 3.45 -13.95 19.40
CA TYR A 203 3.59 -15.33 19.90
C TYR A 203 3.89 -16.36 18.80
N ASP A 204 3.37 -16.16 17.59
CA ASP A 204 3.56 -17.05 16.46
C ASP A 204 3.79 -16.24 15.17
N ARG A 205 5.06 -16.18 14.74
CA ARG A 205 5.49 -15.44 13.54
C ARG A 205 4.88 -15.99 12.24
N GLN A 206 4.33 -17.20 12.25
CA GLN A 206 3.67 -17.87 11.13
C GLN A 206 2.15 -17.87 11.25
N SER A 207 1.60 -17.24 12.30
CA SER A 207 0.16 -17.07 12.45
C SER A 207 -0.40 -16.26 11.27
N PRO A 208 -1.54 -16.67 10.70
CA PRO A 208 -2.17 -15.91 9.62
C PRO A 208 -2.61 -14.53 10.11
N LEU A 209 -2.65 -13.59 9.17
CA LEU A 209 -3.11 -12.22 9.38
C LEU A 209 -4.52 -12.05 8.87
N ILE A 210 -5.35 -11.35 9.64
CA ILE A 210 -6.60 -10.79 9.15
C ILE A 210 -6.25 -9.70 8.15
N VAL A 211 -6.73 -9.85 6.92
CA VAL A 211 -6.60 -8.84 5.87
C VAL A 211 -7.62 -7.74 6.15
N ILE A 212 -7.15 -6.51 6.23
CA ILE A 212 -7.95 -5.31 6.43
C ILE A 212 -7.77 -4.45 5.20
N HIS A 213 -8.80 -4.34 4.37
CA HIS A 213 -8.82 -3.49 3.20
C HIS A 213 -9.09 -2.05 3.65
N GLU A 214 -8.26 -1.11 3.18
CA GLU A 214 -8.57 0.31 3.34
C GLU A 214 -9.76 0.66 2.43
N GLU A 215 -10.65 1.54 2.89
CA GLU A 215 -11.68 2.09 2.00
C GLU A 215 -10.95 2.84 0.89
N ASN A 216 -10.89 2.22 -0.30
CA ASN A 216 -10.40 2.87 -1.50
C ASN A 216 -11.38 3.99 -1.88
N GLU A 217 -11.33 5.12 -1.19
CA GLU A 217 -11.89 6.36 -1.70
C GLU A 217 -11.03 6.80 -2.90
N LYS A 218 -11.56 6.47 -4.09
CA LYS A 218 -11.13 6.94 -5.40
C LYS A 218 -9.79 6.38 -5.86
N GLU A 219 -9.90 5.30 -6.64
CA GLU A 219 -9.10 5.06 -7.82
C GLU A 219 -7.66 5.60 -7.78
N ALA A 220 -6.71 4.70 -7.52
CA ALA A 220 -5.29 4.86 -7.87
C ALA A 220 -5.03 5.11 -9.38
N ASN A 221 -6.08 5.32 -10.20
CA ASN A 221 -6.02 5.66 -11.62
C ASN A 221 -5.47 7.07 -11.90
N SER A 222 -5.27 7.91 -10.88
CA SER A 222 -4.78 9.29 -11.06
C SER A 222 -3.25 9.44 -11.01
N ILE A 223 -2.49 8.40 -10.66
CA ILE A 223 -1.03 8.48 -10.65
C ILE A 223 -0.54 8.62 -12.09
N LYS A 224 -0.11 9.82 -12.48
CA LYS A 224 0.54 10.02 -13.77
C LYS A 224 1.81 9.18 -13.80
N LYS A 225 1.90 8.29 -14.79
CA LYS A 225 3.08 7.46 -14.98
C LYS A 225 4.30 8.37 -15.18
N PRO A 226 5.45 8.04 -14.56
CA PRO A 226 6.67 8.81 -14.79
C PRO A 226 7.02 8.80 -16.28
N LYS A 227 7.62 9.89 -16.77
CA LYS A 227 8.07 9.99 -18.16
C LYS A 227 9.08 8.87 -18.43
N ARG A 228 8.78 8.03 -19.43
CA ARG A 228 9.67 6.93 -19.83
C ARG A 228 11.05 7.42 -20.27
N PHE A 229 11.10 8.53 -21.01
CA PHE A 229 12.34 9.16 -21.45
C PHE A 229 12.31 10.64 -21.08
N ILE A 230 13.26 11.07 -20.26
CA ILE A 230 13.43 12.50 -19.93
C ILE A 230 14.03 13.26 -21.11
N GLU A 231 14.85 12.61 -21.93
CA GLU A 231 15.46 13.18 -23.14
C GLU A 231 14.78 12.72 -24.45
N ASN A 232 13.52 12.30 -24.37
CA ASN A 232 12.70 11.77 -25.49
C ASN A 232 13.20 10.45 -26.12
N LYS A 233 14.50 10.16 -26.07
CA LYS A 233 15.10 8.91 -26.54
C LYS A 233 16.10 8.34 -25.53
N PHE A 234 16.36 7.04 -25.65
CA PHE A 234 17.48 6.39 -24.98
C PHE A 234 18.79 6.78 -25.68
N PRO A 235 19.89 7.05 -24.95
CA PRO A 235 21.16 7.45 -25.57
C PRO A 235 21.77 6.30 -26.37
N ASP A 236 22.33 6.63 -27.54
CA ASP A 236 23.00 5.68 -28.43
C ASP A 236 24.40 5.28 -27.88
N ILE A 237 25.00 6.13 -27.03
CA ILE A 237 26.30 5.92 -26.39
C ILE A 237 26.18 6.36 -24.92
N ILE A 238 26.58 5.49 -24.00
CA ILE A 238 26.65 5.78 -22.56
C ILE A 238 28.12 5.81 -22.16
N THR A 239 28.55 6.93 -21.57
CA THR A 239 29.89 7.05 -20.96
C THR A 239 29.69 7.37 -19.49
N ILE A 240 30.32 6.57 -18.63
CA ILE A 240 30.20 6.71 -17.19
C ILE A 240 31.56 6.52 -16.53
N THR A 241 31.78 7.19 -15.40
CA THR A 241 32.88 6.90 -14.48
C THR A 241 32.38 5.96 -13.38
N ASP A 242 33.29 5.37 -12.61
CA ASP A 242 32.89 4.58 -11.46
C ASP A 242 32.03 5.43 -10.51
N ILE A 243 30.86 4.90 -10.13
CA ILE A 243 30.02 5.46 -9.08
C ILE A 243 30.43 4.78 -7.78
N ASP A 244 30.46 5.52 -6.68
CA ASP A 244 30.69 4.98 -5.34
C ASP A 244 29.75 3.78 -5.05
N ASP A 245 30.33 2.66 -4.62
CA ASP A 245 29.60 1.41 -4.36
C ASP A 245 28.47 1.56 -3.34
N PHE A 246 28.64 2.43 -2.33
CA PHE A 246 27.63 2.71 -1.33
C PHE A 246 26.46 3.50 -1.94
N LEU A 247 26.73 4.49 -2.79
CA LEU A 247 25.69 5.19 -3.55
C LEU A 247 24.90 4.24 -4.46
N LEU A 248 25.60 3.34 -5.16
CA LEU A 248 24.95 2.32 -5.99
C LEU A 248 24.04 1.41 -5.16
N GLN A 249 24.46 0.99 -3.95
CA GLN A 249 23.62 0.18 -3.08
C GLN A 249 22.37 0.94 -2.63
N LEU A 250 22.50 2.21 -2.23
CA LEU A 250 21.34 3.03 -1.84
C LEU A 250 20.34 3.19 -2.98
N LEU A 251 20.82 3.50 -4.18
CA LEU A 251 19.96 3.64 -5.37
C LEU A 251 19.24 2.32 -5.71
N ASN A 252 19.96 1.19 -5.72
CA ASN A 252 19.36 -0.12 -6.00
C ASN A 252 18.30 -0.52 -4.96
N VAL A 253 18.53 -0.24 -3.68
CA VAL A 253 17.53 -0.51 -2.63
C VAL A 253 16.32 0.40 -2.78
N ALA A 254 16.53 1.67 -3.13
CA ALA A 254 15.45 2.64 -3.35
C ALA A 254 14.51 2.22 -4.50
N GLU A 255 15.02 1.58 -5.54
CA GLU A 255 14.20 1.09 -6.67
C GLU A 255 13.30 -0.10 -6.32
N ASN A 256 13.68 -0.90 -5.31
CA ASN A 256 13.06 -2.20 -5.03
C ASN A 256 12.28 -2.24 -3.71
N THR A 257 11.91 -1.08 -3.17
CA THR A 257 11.25 -0.95 -1.88
C THR A 257 9.96 -0.13 -1.95
N THR A 258 9.24 -0.02 -0.84
CA THR A 258 8.00 0.75 -0.79
C THR A 258 8.28 2.25 -0.93
N PRO A 259 7.34 3.05 -1.46
CA PRO A 259 7.56 4.46 -1.76
C PRO A 259 8.12 5.29 -0.61
N ARG A 260 7.66 5.03 0.61
CA ARG A 260 8.18 5.68 1.83
C ARG A 260 9.66 5.42 2.04
N PHE A 261 10.10 4.16 1.94
CA PHE A 261 11.51 3.82 2.12
C PHE A 261 12.34 4.30 0.93
N ALA A 262 11.81 4.22 -0.30
CA ALA A 262 12.47 4.74 -1.48
C ALA A 262 12.80 6.22 -1.33
N PHE A 263 11.83 7.02 -0.86
CA PHE A 263 12.05 8.43 -0.55
C PHE A 263 13.21 8.64 0.44
N VAL A 264 13.25 7.86 1.54
CA VAL A 264 14.32 7.96 2.54
C VAL A 264 15.68 7.59 1.95
N TYR A 265 15.77 6.52 1.17
CA TYR A 265 17.04 6.10 0.55
C TYR A 265 17.54 7.12 -0.49
N TYR A 266 16.66 7.68 -1.32
CA TYR A 266 17.05 8.77 -2.22
C TYR A 266 17.51 10.02 -1.45
N TYR A 267 16.87 10.34 -0.32
CA TYR A 267 17.31 11.45 0.51
C TYR A 267 18.68 11.18 1.15
N GLN A 268 18.95 9.93 1.58
CA GLN A 268 20.24 9.51 2.13
C GLN A 268 21.39 9.64 1.11
N VAL A 269 21.12 9.43 -0.18
CA VAL A 269 22.11 9.72 -1.25
C VAL A 269 22.52 11.20 -1.21
N ILE A 270 21.55 12.11 -1.08
CA ILE A 270 21.82 13.56 -0.99
C ILE A 270 22.61 13.88 0.29
N GLU A 271 22.22 13.31 1.43
CA GLU A 271 22.93 13.48 2.72
C GLU A 271 24.38 12.98 2.63
N TYR A 272 24.60 11.80 2.05
CA TYR A 272 25.93 11.21 1.89
C TYR A 272 26.83 12.10 1.02
N VAL A 273 26.35 12.50 -0.17
CA VAL A 273 27.18 13.33 -1.05
C VAL A 273 27.42 14.71 -0.46
N ALA A 274 26.41 15.34 0.17
CA ALA A 274 26.57 16.63 0.84
C ALA A 274 27.63 16.60 1.95
N PHE A 275 27.75 15.50 2.67
CA PHE A 275 28.78 15.32 3.68
C PHE A 275 30.21 15.37 3.10
N TYR A 276 30.44 14.73 1.95
CA TYR A 276 31.78 14.69 1.31
C TYR A 276 32.05 15.86 0.35
N TYR A 277 31.01 16.51 -0.18
CA TYR A 277 31.11 17.52 -1.23
C TYR A 277 31.97 18.73 -0.82
N VAL A 278 31.69 19.32 0.35
CA VAL A 278 32.43 20.50 0.84
C VAL A 278 33.90 20.18 1.08
N ASP A 279 34.18 18.99 1.62
CA ASP A 279 35.55 18.55 1.90
C ASP A 279 36.37 18.34 0.63
N ASN A 280 35.77 17.79 -0.44
CA ASN A 280 36.48 17.52 -1.69
C ASN A 280 36.67 18.78 -2.54
N LYS A 281 35.67 19.67 -2.62
CA LYS A 281 35.77 20.97 -3.31
C LYS A 281 36.84 21.86 -2.66
N ALA A 282 36.82 21.97 -1.32
CA ALA A 282 37.83 22.73 -0.58
C ALA A 282 39.24 22.15 -0.78
N LYS A 283 39.42 20.82 -0.74
CA LYS A 283 40.71 20.18 -1.02
C LYS A 283 41.22 20.44 -2.44
N LYS A 284 40.34 20.42 -3.44
CA LYS A 284 40.70 20.64 -4.86
C LYS A 284 41.15 22.08 -5.10
N GLU A 285 40.40 23.05 -4.58
CA GLU A 285 40.77 24.46 -4.67
C GLU A 285 42.02 24.79 -3.86
N LEU A 286 42.17 24.26 -2.64
CA LEU A 286 43.40 24.42 -1.86
C LEU A 286 44.61 23.83 -2.58
N ARG A 287 44.48 22.63 -3.17
CA ARG A 287 45.55 22.03 -4.00
C ARG A 287 45.87 22.88 -5.22
N ARG A 288 44.86 23.46 -5.89
CA ARG A 288 45.06 24.35 -7.05
C ARG A 288 45.83 25.60 -6.62
N LEU A 289 45.43 26.22 -5.51
CA LEU A 289 46.05 27.43 -4.98
C LEU A 289 47.48 27.16 -4.50
N LEU A 290 47.73 26.07 -3.76
CA LEU A 290 49.07 25.63 -3.33
C LEU A 290 50.01 25.26 -4.49
N ARG A 291 49.46 24.85 -5.64
CA ARG A 291 50.24 24.55 -6.85
C ARG A 291 50.53 25.79 -7.71
N ASN A 292 49.99 26.96 -7.34
CA ASN A 292 50.28 28.18 -8.06
C ASN A 292 51.74 28.62 -7.77
N PRO A 293 52.62 28.70 -8.78
CA PRO A 293 54.02 29.07 -8.58
C PRO A 293 54.21 30.48 -7.99
N THR A 294 53.20 31.35 -8.03
CA THR A 294 53.25 32.70 -7.42
C THR A 294 52.82 32.73 -5.96
N ILE A 295 52.46 31.61 -5.35
CA ILE A 295 51.95 31.60 -3.96
C ILE A 295 52.99 32.06 -2.92
N ASN A 296 54.28 31.97 -3.26
CA ASN A 296 55.36 32.48 -2.41
C ASN A 296 55.32 34.01 -2.26
N GLU A 297 54.61 34.72 -3.15
CA GLU A 297 54.32 36.16 -3.00
C GLU A 297 53.09 36.44 -2.11
N CYS A 298 52.39 35.38 -1.68
CA CYS A 298 51.20 35.33 -0.81
C CYS A 298 50.42 36.66 -0.75
N ARG A 299 49.60 36.92 -1.77
CA ARG A 299 48.77 38.12 -1.81
C ARG A 299 47.66 38.01 -0.76
N GLU A 300 47.27 39.12 -0.17
CA GLU A 300 46.19 39.18 0.84
C GLU A 300 44.85 38.60 0.31
N SER A 301 44.64 38.66 -1.01
CA SER A 301 43.52 38.01 -1.70
C SER A 301 43.56 36.48 -1.63
N ASP A 302 44.74 35.88 -1.67
CA ASP A 302 44.92 34.42 -1.64
C ASP A 302 44.65 33.89 -0.21
N LEU A 303 45.11 34.63 0.81
CA LEU A 303 44.79 34.36 2.23
C LEU A 303 43.30 34.49 2.51
N SER A 304 42.64 35.52 1.96
CA SER A 304 41.20 35.72 2.11
C SER A 304 40.39 34.58 1.48
N GLN A 305 40.84 34.07 0.32
CA GLN A 305 40.21 32.90 -0.31
C GLN A 305 40.38 31.63 0.53
N ILE A 306 41.57 31.37 1.08
CA ILE A 306 41.80 30.21 1.96
C ILE A 306 40.90 30.29 3.20
N ILE A 307 40.79 31.46 3.84
CA ILE A 307 39.94 31.66 5.02
C ILE A 307 38.47 31.44 4.67
N ALA A 308 38.01 31.92 3.51
CA ALA A 308 36.65 31.67 3.03
C ALA A 308 36.37 30.17 2.85
N PHE A 309 37.26 29.41 2.22
CA PHE A 309 37.10 27.95 2.05
C PHE A 309 37.10 27.18 3.37
N LEU A 310 37.90 27.62 4.35
CA LEU A 310 37.90 27.01 5.69
C LEU A 310 36.61 27.34 6.47
N ALA A 311 36.00 28.51 6.23
CA ALA A 311 34.74 28.89 6.83
C ALA A 311 33.56 28.05 6.29
N GLU A 312 33.56 27.72 4.99
CA GLU A 312 32.53 26.85 4.36
C GLU A 312 32.47 25.45 4.99
N LYS A 313 33.55 24.97 5.61
CA LYS A 313 33.55 23.70 6.34
C LYS A 313 32.59 23.68 7.54
N ASN A 314 32.32 24.86 8.11
CA ASN A 314 31.42 25.05 9.24
C ASN A 314 29.96 25.28 8.81
N ASP A 315 29.63 25.21 7.52
CA ASP A 315 28.25 25.29 7.05
C ASP A 315 27.40 24.17 7.68
N SER A 316 26.13 24.48 7.97
CA SER A 316 25.16 23.48 8.43
C SER A 316 24.86 22.46 7.31
N ASP A 317 24.41 21.27 7.69
CA ASP A 317 24.12 20.20 6.74
C ASP A 317 23.09 20.62 5.66
N ASP A 318 22.09 21.42 6.03
CA ASP A 318 21.11 21.99 5.08
C ASP A 318 21.76 22.85 4.00
N VAL A 319 22.73 23.69 4.36
CA VAL A 319 23.44 24.56 3.42
C VAL A 319 24.32 23.72 2.50
N LYS A 320 24.95 22.66 3.02
CA LYS A 320 25.74 21.73 2.20
C LYS A 320 24.87 21.01 1.19
N MET A 321 23.72 20.50 1.61
CA MET A 321 22.75 19.84 0.71
C MET A 321 22.23 20.79 -0.36
N GLN A 322 21.93 22.04 0.01
CA GLN A 322 21.52 23.07 -0.96
C GLN A 322 22.61 23.29 -2.02
N LYS A 323 23.87 23.46 -1.61
CA LYS A 323 25.02 23.62 -2.53
C LYS A 323 25.18 22.41 -3.46
N VAL A 324 25.03 21.19 -2.94
CA VAL A 324 25.09 19.98 -3.77
C VAL A 324 24.00 19.97 -4.84
N ILE A 325 22.76 20.27 -4.48
CA ILE A 325 21.66 20.32 -5.46
C ILE A 325 21.95 21.41 -6.50
N GLU A 326 22.46 22.58 -6.09
CA GLU A 326 22.78 23.69 -6.98
C GLU A 326 23.88 23.34 -7.98
N ASP A 327 24.94 22.69 -7.51
CA ASP A 327 26.13 22.39 -8.31
C ASP A 327 25.95 21.12 -9.17
N CYS A 328 25.06 20.19 -8.79
CA CYS A 328 24.89 18.89 -9.48
C CYS A 328 23.64 18.81 -10.36
N CYS A 329 22.56 19.51 -10.03
CA CYS A 329 21.28 19.29 -10.67
C CYS A 329 20.94 20.40 -11.67
N ASP A 330 20.89 20.06 -12.96
CA ASP A 330 20.31 20.91 -13.99
C ASP A 330 18.81 21.15 -13.72
N PRO A 331 18.38 22.41 -13.45
CA PRO A 331 16.99 22.73 -13.19
C PRO A 331 16.05 22.41 -14.37
N SER A 332 16.53 22.44 -15.61
CA SER A 332 15.74 22.07 -16.80
C SER A 332 15.34 20.61 -16.78
N VAL A 333 16.23 19.73 -16.30
CA VAL A 333 15.94 18.29 -16.19
C VAL A 333 14.91 18.04 -15.10
N LEU A 334 15.06 18.68 -13.94
CA LEU A 334 14.11 18.60 -12.83
C LEU A 334 12.73 19.15 -13.22
N TRP A 335 12.69 20.23 -14.00
CA TRP A 335 11.43 20.80 -14.50
C TRP A 335 10.62 19.78 -15.31
N ARG A 336 11.25 18.90 -16.09
CA ARG A 336 10.54 17.90 -16.90
C ARG A 336 9.76 16.89 -16.06
N GLU A 337 10.25 16.57 -14.86
CA GLU A 337 9.55 15.73 -13.87
C GLU A 337 8.37 16.50 -13.26
N ILE A 338 8.58 17.78 -12.89
CA ILE A 338 7.53 18.65 -12.34
C ILE A 338 6.41 18.88 -13.35
N GLU A 339 6.77 19.18 -14.60
CA GLU A 339 5.82 19.43 -15.68
C GLU A 339 4.93 18.23 -15.96
N ASN A 340 5.46 17.01 -15.83
CA ASN A 340 4.70 15.78 -16.00
C ASN A 340 3.49 15.73 -15.05
N ASP A 341 3.65 16.26 -13.83
CA ASP A 341 2.58 16.37 -12.85
C ASP A 341 2.44 17.76 -12.23
N LYS A 342 2.36 18.77 -13.10
CA LYS A 342 2.36 20.18 -12.68
C LYS A 342 1.26 20.51 -11.67
N GLU A 343 0.07 19.95 -11.89
CA GLU A 343 -1.10 20.13 -11.02
C GLU A 343 -0.86 19.61 -9.61
N PHE A 344 -0.19 18.47 -9.46
CA PHE A 344 0.16 17.95 -8.14
C PHE A 344 1.14 18.89 -7.41
N PHE A 345 2.22 19.28 -8.09
CA PHE A 345 3.27 20.12 -7.48
C PHE A 345 2.87 21.58 -7.26
N SER A 346 1.80 22.05 -7.91
CA SER A 346 1.27 23.39 -7.73
C SER A 346 0.24 23.52 -6.61
N ASN A 347 -0.18 22.39 -6.04
CA ASN A 347 -1.12 22.33 -4.94
C ASN A 347 -0.42 21.98 -3.62
N GLN A 348 -1.05 22.38 -2.52
CA GLN A 348 -0.65 21.95 -1.18
C GLN A 348 -1.02 20.48 -0.98
N ILE A 349 -0.14 19.71 -0.37
CA ILE A 349 -0.38 18.29 -0.08
C ILE A 349 -0.76 18.16 1.39
N LEU A 350 -1.92 17.56 1.64
CA LEU A 350 -2.40 17.21 2.97
C LEU A 350 -2.21 15.70 3.16
N PHE A 351 -1.29 15.31 4.05
CA PHE A 351 -1.10 13.93 4.44
C PHE A 351 -1.95 13.60 5.67
N GLU A 352 -2.33 12.33 5.80
CA GLU A 352 -2.89 11.82 7.05
C GLU A 352 -1.85 11.93 8.17
N GLY A 353 -2.29 12.43 9.34
CA GLY A 353 -1.40 12.87 10.43
C GLY A 353 -1.22 14.39 10.50
N ASP A 354 -2.09 15.15 9.81
CA ASP A 354 -2.18 16.60 9.79
C ASP A 354 -0.90 17.30 9.26
N VAL A 355 -0.09 16.57 8.49
CA VAL A 355 1.11 17.13 7.87
C VAL A 355 0.74 17.83 6.58
N ILE A 356 1.05 19.12 6.56
CA ILE A 356 0.78 19.99 5.43
C ILE A 356 2.10 20.34 4.74
N ILE A 357 2.28 19.90 3.49
CA ILE A 357 3.41 20.28 2.64
C ILE A 357 2.95 21.37 1.66
N PRO A 358 3.56 22.57 1.68
CA PRO A 358 3.19 23.65 0.77
C PRO A 358 3.51 23.26 -0.69
N ALA A 359 2.84 23.89 -1.64
CA ALA A 359 3.10 23.69 -3.06
C ALA A 359 4.58 23.95 -3.42
N LEU A 360 5.17 23.06 -4.22
CA LEU A 360 6.54 23.20 -4.70
C LEU A 360 6.64 24.33 -5.73
N ILE A 361 5.61 24.56 -6.53
CA ILE A 361 5.55 25.63 -7.54
C ILE A 361 4.21 26.37 -7.47
N ALA A 362 4.11 27.53 -8.13
CA ALA A 362 2.81 28.16 -8.39
C ALA A 362 2.22 27.63 -9.72
N ASN A 363 0.91 27.77 -9.90
CA ASN A 363 0.21 27.28 -11.11
C ASN A 363 0.77 27.88 -12.41
N ASP A 364 1.20 29.15 -12.36
CA ASP A 364 1.77 29.93 -13.46
C ASP A 364 3.29 29.80 -13.59
N THR A 365 3.95 29.02 -12.73
CA THR A 365 5.41 28.83 -12.81
C THR A 365 5.78 28.23 -14.17
N THR A 366 6.80 28.80 -14.81
CA THR A 366 7.41 28.34 -16.06
C THR A 366 8.80 27.76 -15.79
N GLU A 367 9.40 27.10 -16.79
CA GLU A 367 10.77 26.59 -16.70
C GLU A 367 11.78 27.71 -16.36
N ASP A 368 11.64 28.89 -16.97
CA ASP A 368 12.55 30.02 -16.73
C ASP A 368 12.46 30.54 -15.29
N THR A 369 11.23 30.65 -14.75
CA THR A 369 11.04 31.00 -13.35
C THR A 369 11.63 29.92 -12.44
N TRP A 370 11.41 28.64 -12.76
CA TRP A 370 11.95 27.51 -12.00
C TRP A 370 13.48 27.54 -11.91
N LYS A 371 14.19 27.80 -13.00
CA LYS A 371 15.67 27.92 -13.03
C LYS A 371 16.20 28.89 -11.98
N THR A 372 15.46 29.96 -11.66
CA THR A 372 15.90 30.97 -10.68
C THR A 372 15.57 30.63 -9.23
N MET A 373 14.60 29.73 -8.98
CA MET A 373 14.08 29.45 -7.63
C MET A 373 14.28 28.00 -7.15
N CYS A 374 14.75 27.12 -8.05
CA CYS A 374 14.83 25.67 -7.88
C CYS A 374 15.44 25.26 -6.53
N THR A 375 16.70 25.63 -6.30
CA THR A 375 17.53 25.01 -5.25
C THR A 375 17.04 25.20 -3.82
N PRO A 376 16.85 26.44 -3.30
CA PRO A 376 16.44 26.61 -1.90
C PRO A 376 15.04 26.04 -1.66
N LYS A 377 14.14 26.15 -2.64
CA LYS A 377 12.76 25.68 -2.48
C LYS A 377 12.68 24.15 -2.54
N LEU A 378 13.41 23.52 -3.44
CA LEU A 378 13.42 22.06 -3.58
C LEU A 378 14.04 21.38 -2.35
N GLN A 379 15.18 21.88 -1.85
CA GLN A 379 15.82 21.31 -0.65
C GLN A 379 14.87 21.36 0.55
N GLN A 380 14.26 22.52 0.82
CA GLN A 380 13.35 22.70 1.95
C GLN A 380 12.11 21.82 1.82
N TYR A 381 11.57 21.70 0.60
CA TYR A 381 10.43 20.84 0.30
C TYR A 381 10.74 19.37 0.61
N LEU A 382 11.87 18.85 0.11
CA LEU A 382 12.30 17.47 0.36
C LEU A 382 12.63 17.23 1.85
N ALA A 383 13.31 18.17 2.51
CA ALA A 383 13.65 18.09 3.92
C ALA A 383 12.41 18.02 4.81
N LYS A 384 11.38 18.82 4.51
CA LYS A 384 10.12 18.81 5.26
C LYS A 384 9.42 17.44 5.19
N ILE A 385 9.38 16.85 4.00
CA ILE A 385 8.80 15.51 3.80
C ILE A 385 9.63 14.45 4.53
N ARG A 386 10.97 14.48 4.38
CA ARG A 386 11.88 13.56 5.07
C ARG A 386 11.69 13.61 6.58
N ASN A 387 11.63 14.81 7.14
CA ASN A 387 11.46 14.99 8.58
C ASN A 387 10.12 14.44 9.07
N ALA A 388 9.05 14.65 8.31
CA ALA A 388 7.73 14.12 8.64
C ALA A 388 7.62 12.59 8.47
N ILE A 389 8.49 11.97 7.65
CA ILE A 389 8.58 10.50 7.52
C ILE A 389 9.40 9.88 8.67
N VAL A 390 10.56 10.48 9.00
CA VAL A 390 11.57 9.86 9.88
C VAL A 390 11.38 10.22 11.36
N HIS A 391 10.93 11.44 11.67
CA HIS A 391 10.79 11.90 13.05
C HIS A 391 9.40 11.61 13.60
N ALA A 392 9.13 10.34 13.93
CA ALA A 392 7.89 9.90 14.56
C ALA A 392 7.71 10.36 16.04
N ARG A 393 8.37 11.45 16.46
CA ARG A 393 8.32 11.89 17.87
C ARG A 393 7.03 12.67 18.16
N GLU A 394 6.25 12.05 19.03
CA GLU A 394 5.00 12.52 19.65
C GLU A 394 3.86 12.82 18.68
N LYS A 395 2.90 11.87 18.62
CA LYS A 395 1.56 12.02 18.02
C LYS A 395 0.81 13.30 18.45
N ARG A 396 1.27 13.99 19.51
CA ARG A 396 0.74 15.25 20.03
C ARG A 396 1.14 16.49 19.22
N GLN A 397 2.17 16.41 18.37
CA GLN A 397 2.64 17.54 17.57
C GLN A 397 2.14 17.54 16.11
N ASN A 398 1.32 16.57 15.67
CA ASN A 398 0.69 16.57 14.35
C ASN A 398 1.67 16.81 13.17
N ASN A 399 2.86 16.19 13.24
CA ASN A 399 3.97 16.42 12.30
C ASN A 399 4.50 15.13 11.65
N VAL A 400 3.71 14.05 11.62
CA VAL A 400 4.14 12.74 11.10
C VAL A 400 3.24 12.27 9.97
N ILE A 401 3.83 11.89 8.84
CA ILE A 401 3.09 11.26 7.73
C ILE A 401 2.83 9.80 8.11
N PHE A 402 1.58 9.41 8.37
CA PHE A 402 1.24 8.04 8.75
C PHE A 402 1.47 7.02 7.62
N PRO A 403 1.86 5.77 7.93
CA PRO A 403 2.06 4.71 6.94
C PRO A 403 0.73 4.11 6.49
N SER A 404 -0.09 4.89 5.77
CA SER A 404 -1.32 4.47 5.09
C SER A 404 -1.12 4.37 3.58
N ASP A 405 -2.06 3.73 2.88
CA ASP A 405 -2.01 3.62 1.42
C ASP A 405 -2.22 4.98 0.75
N THR A 406 -3.12 5.82 1.29
CA THR A 406 -3.32 7.22 0.85
C THR A 406 -2.00 7.99 0.82
N ASN A 407 -1.27 7.98 1.93
CA ASN A 407 0.01 8.66 2.04
C ASN A 407 1.08 8.00 1.16
N THR A 408 1.00 6.68 0.95
CA THR A 408 1.90 5.95 0.06
C THR A 408 1.72 6.37 -1.39
N VAL A 409 0.48 6.58 -1.85
CA VAL A 409 0.16 7.12 -3.17
C VAL A 409 0.73 8.54 -3.33
N LEU A 410 0.51 9.42 -2.34
CA LEU A 410 1.04 10.79 -2.37
C LEU A 410 2.58 10.84 -2.41
N ILE A 411 3.25 10.01 -1.60
CA ILE A 411 4.72 9.89 -1.65
C ILE A 411 5.18 9.38 -3.02
N SER A 412 4.45 8.42 -3.62
CA SER A 412 4.79 7.87 -4.93
C SER A 412 4.82 8.93 -6.02
N GLN A 413 3.93 9.94 -5.97
CA GLN A 413 3.90 11.06 -6.91
C GLN A 413 5.10 12.01 -6.72
N ILE A 414 5.70 12.05 -5.54
CA ILE A 414 6.91 12.85 -5.24
C ILE A 414 8.20 12.10 -5.65
N LEU A 415 8.18 10.77 -5.68
CA LEU A 415 9.39 9.98 -5.94
C LEU A 415 10.18 10.37 -7.20
N PRO A 416 9.56 10.65 -8.36
CA PRO A 416 10.31 10.97 -9.57
C PRO A 416 11.29 12.12 -9.39
N ILE A 417 10.91 13.17 -8.65
CA ILE A 417 11.79 14.33 -8.47
C ILE A 417 12.96 14.05 -7.52
N ILE A 418 12.74 13.42 -6.37
CA ILE A 418 13.84 13.12 -5.44
C ILE A 418 14.77 12.04 -6.01
N ARG A 419 14.21 11.06 -6.73
CA ARG A 419 14.97 10.07 -7.48
C ARG A 419 15.89 10.75 -8.49
N ARG A 420 15.37 11.68 -9.28
CA ARG A 420 16.15 12.41 -10.28
C ARG A 420 17.29 13.20 -9.64
N VAL A 421 17.03 13.88 -8.52
CA VAL A 421 18.06 14.59 -7.75
C VAL A 421 19.16 13.62 -7.29
N ALA A 422 18.78 12.50 -6.68
CA ALA A 422 19.73 11.49 -6.20
C ALA A 422 20.58 10.88 -7.34
N GLU A 423 19.96 10.56 -8.48
CA GLU A 423 20.65 10.04 -9.68
C GLU A 423 21.66 11.07 -10.22
N MET A 424 21.26 12.33 -10.38
CA MET A 424 22.14 13.38 -10.91
C MET A 424 23.34 13.66 -10.00
N ILE A 425 23.11 13.68 -8.68
CA ILE A 425 24.16 13.87 -7.68
C ILE A 425 25.13 12.67 -7.68
N SER A 426 24.62 11.44 -7.80
CA SER A 426 25.46 10.22 -7.82
C SER A 426 26.31 10.11 -9.08
N LEU A 427 25.87 10.73 -10.18
CA LEU A 427 26.60 10.78 -11.45
C LEU A 427 27.59 11.95 -11.52
N MET A 428 27.73 12.74 -10.45
CA MET A 428 28.68 13.84 -10.43
C MET A 428 30.12 13.33 -10.53
N LYS A 429 30.92 14.07 -11.29
CA LYS A 429 32.36 13.86 -11.47
C LYS A 429 33.14 14.46 -10.29
N GLU A 430 33.87 13.67 -9.51
CA GLU A 430 34.87 14.17 -8.55
C GLU A 430 36.09 14.84 -9.24
#